data_AF-A0A3S1PZL1-F1
#
_entry.id   AF-A0A3S1PZL1-F1
#
_cell.length_a   1.000
_cell.length_b   1.000
_cell.length_c   1.000
_cell.angle_alpha   90.00
_cell.angle_beta   90.00
_cell.angle_gamma   90.00
#
_symmetry.space_group_name_H-M   'P 1'
#
loop_
_entity.id
_entity.type
_entity.pdbx_description
1 polymer ?
#
loop_
_entity_poly.entity_id
_entity_poly.type
_entity_poly.pdbx_seq_one_letter_code
_entity_poly.pdbx_strand_id
1 'polypeptide(L)'
;HHSARWCQDPANRAELAALMAEPRFLGRPPALQMPALTGHLQLGGGAERAIADFFVPFDKAANFPWKSHALWFYTQMVRWGQLAHTPENLAIAWNCYRPDLYRSALKPLGVALPGANAKVEGALKAATPVGSAGASLVLGPDGFFDGQIFDPDEIEAYIAGQKHAGSLAQ
;
A
#
# COMPACT_ATOMS: atom_id res chain seq x y z
N HIS A 1 -11.59 -4.87 8.41
CA HIS A 1 -10.68 -5.07 9.55
C HIS A 1 -10.58 -6.54 9.96
N HIS A 2 -11.64 -7.17 10.46
CA HIS A 2 -11.58 -8.59 10.88
C HIS A 2 -11.22 -9.56 9.75
N SER A 3 -11.79 -9.36 8.55
CA SER A 3 -11.42 -10.15 7.36
C SER A 3 -9.93 -10.05 7.04
N ALA A 4 -9.37 -8.84 7.04
CA ALA A 4 -7.94 -8.62 6.85
C ALA A 4 -7.09 -9.38 7.89
N ARG A 5 -7.46 -9.34 9.18
CA ARG A 5 -6.77 -10.12 10.23
C ARG A 5 -6.83 -11.61 9.95
N TRP A 6 -8.00 -12.11 9.56
CA TRP A 6 -8.19 -13.51 9.22
C TRP A 6 -7.33 -13.91 8.00
N CYS A 7 -7.29 -13.08 6.96
CA CYS A 7 -6.45 -13.32 5.77
C CYS A 7 -4.94 -13.27 6.06
N GLN A 8 -4.50 -12.48 7.06
CA GLN A 8 -3.08 -12.37 7.44
C GLN A 8 -2.57 -13.68 8.06
N ASP A 9 -3.41 -14.39 8.81
CA ASP A 9 -3.03 -15.58 9.55
C ASP A 9 -2.62 -16.72 8.59
N PRO A 10 -1.38 -17.21 8.67
CA PRO A 10 -0.90 -18.32 7.84
C PRO A 10 -1.77 -19.57 7.92
N ALA A 11 -2.42 -19.83 9.06
CA ALA A 11 -3.31 -20.98 9.25
C ALA A 11 -4.53 -20.93 8.31
N ASN A 12 -4.95 -19.73 7.90
CA ASN A 12 -6.14 -19.54 7.07
C ASN A 12 -5.83 -19.52 5.56
N ARG A 13 -4.56 -19.60 5.15
CA ARG A 13 -4.18 -19.46 3.72
C ARG A 13 -4.80 -20.51 2.81
N ALA A 14 -4.89 -21.76 3.27
CA ALA A 14 -5.50 -22.84 2.50
C ALA A 14 -6.99 -22.60 2.29
N GLU A 15 -7.70 -22.18 3.34
CA GLU A 15 -9.11 -21.84 3.29
C GLU A 15 -9.36 -20.59 2.43
N LEU A 16 -8.54 -19.55 2.59
CA LEU A 16 -8.59 -18.33 1.77
C LEU A 16 -8.46 -18.65 0.28
N ALA A 17 -7.48 -19.50 -0.08
CA ALA A 17 -7.28 -19.91 -1.46
C ALA A 17 -8.46 -20.74 -1.99
N ALA A 18 -9.02 -21.64 -1.17
CA ALA A 18 -10.20 -22.41 -1.56
C ALA A 18 -11.42 -21.51 -1.80
N LEU A 19 -11.67 -20.54 -0.92
CA LEU A 19 -12.73 -19.54 -1.06
C LEU A 19 -12.55 -18.72 -2.34
N MET A 20 -11.37 -18.17 -2.57
CA MET A 20 -11.07 -17.37 -3.77
C MET A 20 -11.15 -18.19 -5.07
N ALA A 21 -10.96 -19.51 -5.01
CA ALA A 21 -11.01 -20.41 -6.16
C ALA A 21 -12.43 -20.68 -6.67
N GLU A 22 -13.46 -20.40 -5.88
CA GLU A 22 -14.84 -20.68 -6.27
C GLU A 22 -15.21 -19.96 -7.59
N PRO A 23 -16.10 -20.55 -8.43
CA PRO A 23 -16.47 -19.98 -9.73
C PRO A 23 -17.02 -18.55 -9.69
N ARG A 24 -17.64 -18.16 -8.57
CA ARG A 24 -18.16 -16.80 -8.36
C ARG A 24 -17.08 -15.76 -8.04
N PHE A 25 -15.85 -16.20 -7.76
CA PHE A 25 -14.69 -15.36 -7.51
C PHE A 25 -13.69 -15.53 -8.66
N LEU A 26 -12.51 -16.13 -8.43
CA LEU A 26 -11.50 -16.27 -9.48
C LEU A 26 -11.81 -17.41 -10.44
N GLY A 27 -12.52 -18.45 -9.99
CA GLY A 27 -12.78 -19.64 -10.81
C GLY A 27 -11.50 -20.34 -11.28
N ARG A 28 -10.44 -20.29 -10.47
CA ARG A 28 -9.11 -20.83 -10.78
C ARG A 28 -8.61 -21.72 -9.65
N PRO A 29 -7.79 -22.77 -9.93
CA PRO A 29 -7.28 -23.66 -8.90
C PRO A 29 -6.55 -22.92 -7.76
N PRO A 30 -6.73 -23.32 -6.48
CA PRO A 30 -6.05 -22.74 -5.32
C PRO A 30 -4.52 -22.67 -5.47
N ALA A 31 -3.92 -23.67 -6.12
CA ALA A 31 -2.49 -23.77 -6.33
C ALA A 31 -1.90 -22.58 -7.12
N LEU A 32 -2.67 -21.90 -7.98
CA LEU A 32 -2.21 -20.72 -8.71
C LEU A 32 -2.05 -19.48 -7.82
N GLN A 33 -2.75 -19.45 -6.69
CA GLN A 33 -2.81 -18.32 -5.77
C GLN A 33 -1.79 -18.45 -4.64
N MET A 34 -1.45 -19.69 -4.28
CA MET A 34 -0.63 -20.02 -3.12
C MET A 34 0.75 -19.35 -3.11
N PRO A 35 1.46 -19.23 -4.25
CA PRO A 35 2.71 -18.45 -4.31
C PRO A 35 2.54 -17.03 -3.78
N ALA A 36 1.46 -16.34 -4.15
CA ALA A 36 1.19 -14.99 -3.68
C ALA A 36 0.81 -14.97 -2.19
N LEU A 37 -0.05 -15.89 -1.73
CA LEU A 37 -0.49 -15.92 -0.32
C LEU A 37 0.64 -16.29 0.66
N THR A 38 1.66 -16.98 0.17
CA THR A 38 2.79 -17.44 0.99
C THR A 38 4.06 -16.62 0.80
N GLY A 39 4.18 -15.88 -0.31
CA GLY A 39 5.40 -15.17 -0.70
C GLY A 39 6.48 -16.06 -1.33
N HIS A 40 6.19 -17.33 -1.61
CA HIS A 40 7.10 -18.23 -2.32
C HIS A 40 6.88 -18.12 -3.83
N LEU A 41 7.62 -17.22 -4.48
CA LEU A 41 7.41 -16.90 -5.89
C LEU A 41 8.36 -17.69 -6.80
N GLN A 42 7.78 -18.23 -7.88
CA GLN A 42 8.52 -18.80 -8.99
C GLN A 42 8.91 -17.68 -9.97
N LEU A 43 10.20 -17.45 -10.16
CA LEU A 43 10.76 -16.35 -10.97
C LEU A 43 11.03 -16.73 -12.44
N GLY A 44 10.69 -17.97 -12.82
CA GLY A 44 11.06 -18.55 -14.11
C GLY A 44 12.45 -19.19 -14.09
N GLY A 45 12.73 -20.05 -15.08
CA GLY A 45 14.01 -20.77 -15.16
C GLY A 45 14.28 -21.73 -14.00
N GLY A 46 13.24 -22.15 -13.26
CA GLY A 46 13.35 -23.01 -12.08
C GLY A 46 13.79 -22.29 -10.80
N ALA A 47 13.96 -20.96 -10.84
CA ALA A 47 14.30 -20.17 -9.66
C ALA A 47 13.07 -19.90 -8.79
N GLU A 48 13.19 -20.16 -7.48
CA GLU A 48 12.19 -19.82 -6.48
C GLU A 48 12.78 -18.86 -5.45
N ARG A 49 11.97 -17.90 -5.00
CA ARG A 49 12.37 -16.94 -3.96
C ARG A 49 11.27 -16.76 -2.92
N ALA A 50 11.65 -16.90 -1.66
CA ALA A 50 10.82 -16.45 -0.55
C ALA A 50 10.95 -14.93 -0.39
N ILE A 51 9.83 -14.22 -0.53
CA ILE A 51 9.73 -12.77 -0.34
C ILE A 51 8.93 -12.52 0.93
N ALA A 52 9.63 -12.08 1.97
CA ALA A 52 8.99 -11.64 3.21
C ALA A 52 8.02 -10.48 2.90
N ASP A 53 6.90 -10.44 3.61
CA ASP A 53 5.89 -9.38 3.48
C ASP A 53 5.27 -9.22 2.08
N PHE A 54 5.35 -10.24 1.21
CA PHE A 54 4.70 -10.18 -0.11
C PHE A 54 3.18 -10.06 -0.01
N PHE A 55 2.57 -10.67 1.00
CA PHE A 55 1.14 -10.58 1.29
C PHE A 55 0.91 -10.15 2.74
N VAL A 56 0.60 -8.87 2.92
CA VAL A 56 0.33 -8.25 4.23
C VAL A 56 -1.06 -7.58 4.18
N PRO A 57 -2.14 -8.33 4.42
CA PRO A 57 -3.48 -7.77 4.36
C PRO A 57 -3.87 -6.97 5.61
N PHE A 58 -3.13 -7.02 6.72
CA PHE A 58 -3.52 -6.40 8.00
C PHE A 58 -2.43 -5.57 8.69
N ASP A 59 -1.23 -6.12 8.88
CA ASP A 59 -0.18 -5.49 9.68
C ASP A 59 0.37 -4.20 9.05
N LYS A 60 1.22 -3.47 9.79
CA LYS A 60 1.93 -2.27 9.30
C LYS A 60 1.02 -1.16 8.77
N ALA A 61 -0.22 -1.12 9.28
CA ALA A 61 -1.28 -0.23 8.79
C ALA A 61 -1.59 -0.40 7.29
N ALA A 62 -1.47 -1.62 6.75
CA ALA A 62 -1.70 -1.92 5.32
C ALA A 62 -3.04 -1.41 4.77
N ASN A 63 -4.10 -1.44 5.59
CA ASN A 63 -5.44 -1.01 5.20
C ASN A 63 -5.75 0.46 5.51
N PHE A 64 -4.83 1.18 6.16
CA PHE A 64 -5.09 2.58 6.48
C PHE A 64 -5.03 3.41 5.19
N PRO A 65 -6.06 4.19 4.86
CA PRO A 65 -6.09 4.97 3.63
C PRO A 65 -5.24 6.24 3.79
N TRP A 66 -3.92 6.07 3.71
CA TRP A 66 -2.94 7.15 3.72
C TRP A 66 -3.16 8.11 2.55
N LYS A 67 -3.42 9.39 2.84
CA LYS A 67 -3.57 10.42 1.81
C LYS A 67 -2.28 10.64 1.02
N SER A 68 -1.12 10.36 1.60
CA SER A 68 0.17 10.32 0.89
C SER A 68 0.17 9.31 -0.25
N HIS A 69 -0.44 8.13 -0.09
CA HIS A 69 -0.57 7.17 -1.19
C HIS A 69 -1.44 7.72 -2.34
N ALA A 70 -2.57 8.34 -2.03
CA ALA A 70 -3.45 8.95 -3.03
C ALA A 70 -2.74 10.06 -3.81
N LEU A 71 -1.99 10.92 -3.09
CA LEU A 71 -1.17 11.96 -3.72
C LEU A 71 -0.02 11.37 -4.55
N TRP A 72 0.63 10.30 -4.10
CA TRP A 72 1.69 9.66 -4.89
C TRP A 72 1.15 9.07 -6.20
N PHE A 73 0.01 8.37 -6.18
CA PHE A 73 -0.63 7.89 -7.41
C PHE A 73 -0.99 9.05 -8.34
N TYR A 74 -1.54 10.13 -7.78
CA TYR A 74 -1.85 11.34 -8.52
C TYR A 74 -0.61 11.93 -9.22
N THR A 75 0.54 12.01 -8.54
CA THR A 75 1.78 12.51 -9.18
C THR A 75 2.25 11.58 -10.31
N GLN A 76 2.07 10.26 -10.19
CA GLN A 76 2.38 9.34 -11.29
C GLN A 76 1.44 9.53 -12.49
N MET A 77 0.15 9.81 -12.27
CA MET A 77 -0.79 10.12 -13.35
C MET A 77 -0.42 11.42 -14.08
N VAL A 78 0.02 12.45 -13.33
CA VAL A 78 0.56 13.68 -13.90
C VAL A 78 1.83 13.42 -14.69
N ARG A 79 2.77 12.64 -14.13
CA ARG A 79 4.04 12.26 -14.78
C ARG A 79 3.82 11.62 -16.15
N TRP A 80 2.82 10.74 -16.25
CA TRP A 80 2.48 10.02 -17.48
C TRP A 80 1.47 10.75 -18.36
N GLY A 81 1.14 12.00 -18.07
CA GLY A 81 0.27 12.84 -18.91
C GLY A 81 -1.19 12.41 -18.92
N GLN A 82 -1.64 11.60 -17.97
CA GLN A 82 -3.03 11.14 -17.88
C GLN A 82 -3.99 12.26 -17.43
N LEU A 83 -3.46 13.25 -16.70
CA LEU A 83 -4.21 14.42 -16.26
C LEU A 83 -3.29 15.61 -16.00
N ALA A 84 -3.84 16.82 -16.08
CA ALA A 84 -3.12 18.05 -15.78
C ALA A 84 -2.95 18.26 -14.27
N HIS A 85 -1.81 18.81 -13.86
CA HIS A 85 -1.60 19.25 -12.50
C HIS A 85 -2.36 20.56 -12.26
N THR A 86 -3.46 20.50 -11.51
CA THR A 86 -4.28 21.66 -11.12
C THR A 86 -4.68 21.54 -9.65
N PRO A 87 -4.97 22.66 -8.96
CA PRO A 87 -5.46 22.65 -7.59
C PRO A 87 -6.71 21.78 -7.38
N GLU A 88 -7.62 21.76 -8.36
CA GLU A 88 -8.86 20.98 -8.31
C GLU A 88 -8.57 19.48 -8.34
N ASN A 89 -7.72 19.03 -9.27
CA ASN A 89 -7.37 17.61 -9.37
C ASN A 89 -6.57 17.14 -8.14
N LEU A 90 -5.69 18.01 -7.62
CA LEU A 90 -4.98 17.76 -6.37
C LEU A 90 -5.94 17.59 -5.19
N ALA A 91 -6.94 18.47 -5.08
CA ALA A 91 -7.96 18.38 -4.04
C ALA A 91 -8.81 17.10 -4.17
N ILE A 92 -9.13 16.66 -5.39
CA ILE A 92 -9.82 15.38 -5.62
C ILE A 92 -8.97 14.21 -5.12
N ALA A 93 -7.68 14.17 -5.49
CA ALA A 93 -6.76 13.13 -5.04
C ALA A 93 -6.61 13.11 -3.51
N TRP A 94 -6.50 14.28 -2.88
CA TRP A 94 -6.42 14.38 -1.42
C TRP A 94 -7.69 13.86 -0.72
N ASN A 95 -8.86 14.06 -1.31
CA ASN A 95 -10.15 13.77 -0.68
C ASN A 95 -10.74 12.40 -1.03
N CYS A 96 -10.20 11.70 -2.03
CA CYS A 96 -10.65 10.36 -2.39
C CYS A 96 -10.33 9.32 -1.30
N TYR A 97 -9.25 9.53 -0.55
CA TYR A 97 -8.90 8.70 0.62
C TYR A 97 -9.48 9.32 1.90
N ARG A 98 -10.25 8.52 2.64
CA ARG A 98 -11.05 8.94 3.81
C ARG A 98 -10.59 8.28 5.12
N PRO A 99 -9.40 8.63 5.65
CA PRO A 99 -8.92 8.12 6.93
C PRO A 99 -9.85 8.50 8.10
N ASP A 100 -10.60 9.59 7.99
CA ASP A 100 -11.61 9.99 8.95
C ASP A 100 -12.77 8.98 9.04
N LEU A 101 -13.29 8.50 7.91
CA LEU A 101 -14.31 7.45 7.89
C LEU A 101 -13.75 6.12 8.41
N TYR A 102 -12.51 5.78 8.03
CA TYR A 102 -11.83 4.57 8.50
C TYR A 102 -11.67 4.58 10.03
N ARG A 103 -11.22 5.70 10.62
CA ARG A 103 -11.17 5.86 12.08
C ARG A 103 -12.53 5.78 12.73
N SER A 104 -13.54 6.47 12.17
CA SER A 104 -14.90 6.46 12.71
C SER A 104 -15.44 5.04 12.81
N ALA A 105 -15.28 4.25 11.74
CA ALA A 105 -15.75 2.86 11.67
C ALA A 105 -15.03 1.93 12.66
N LEU A 106 -13.75 2.18 12.95
CA LEU A 106 -12.94 1.31 13.82
C LEU A 106 -12.83 1.80 15.27
N LYS A 107 -13.27 3.03 15.57
CA LYS A 107 -13.30 3.58 16.92
C LYS A 107 -13.97 2.65 17.94
N PRO A 108 -15.12 2.00 17.67
CA PRO A 108 -15.75 1.09 18.62
C PRO A 108 -14.92 -0.15 18.94
N LEU A 109 -13.97 -0.52 18.07
CA LEU A 109 -13.12 -1.70 18.25
C LEU A 109 -11.88 -1.42 19.11
N GLY A 110 -11.61 -0.15 19.47
CA GLY A 110 -10.47 0.22 20.31
C GLY A 110 -9.09 -0.08 19.71
N VAL A 111 -9.02 -0.22 18.38
CA VAL A 111 -7.79 -0.60 17.68
C VAL A 111 -6.84 0.58 17.51
N ALA A 112 -5.53 0.31 17.54
CA ALA A 112 -4.51 1.32 17.27
C ALA A 112 -4.58 1.77 15.81
N LEU A 113 -4.72 3.09 15.61
CA LEU A 113 -4.76 3.71 14.28
C LEU A 113 -3.72 4.83 14.20
N PRO A 114 -2.97 4.94 13.09
CA PRO A 114 -1.92 5.96 12.96
C PRO A 114 -2.53 7.34 13.11
N GLY A 115 -1.96 8.29 13.87
CA GLY A 115 -2.58 9.60 14.12
C GLY A 115 -2.57 10.56 12.92
N ALA A 116 -1.54 10.47 12.07
CA ALA A 116 -1.41 11.27 10.85
C ALA A 116 -2.31 10.76 9.72
N ASN A 117 -2.57 11.63 8.74
CA ASN A 117 -3.30 11.26 7.51
C ASN A 117 -2.34 10.98 6.33
N ALA A 118 -1.10 11.44 6.42
CA ALA A 118 -0.06 11.31 5.40
C ALA A 118 1.29 11.09 6.09
N LYS A 119 2.24 10.54 5.34
CA LYS A 119 3.64 10.36 5.73
C LYS A 119 4.54 10.61 4.52
N VAL A 120 5.83 10.84 4.75
CA VAL A 120 6.83 10.81 3.69
C VAL A 120 7.00 9.37 3.23
N GLU A 121 6.70 9.10 1.97
CA GLU A 121 6.80 7.78 1.36
C GLU A 121 8.24 7.51 0.91
N GLY A 122 8.73 6.30 1.16
CA GLY A 122 10.09 5.91 0.81
C GLY A 122 11.16 6.26 1.87
N ALA A 123 10.77 6.96 2.93
CA ALA A 123 11.70 7.40 3.98
C ALA A 123 12.01 6.32 5.02
N LEU A 124 11.13 5.33 5.21
CA LEU A 124 11.28 4.31 6.24
C LEU A 124 12.14 3.15 5.73
N LYS A 125 13.36 3.04 6.25
CA LYS A 125 14.29 1.95 5.95
C LYS A 125 14.11 0.71 6.83
N ALA A 126 13.46 0.88 7.98
CA ALA A 126 13.26 -0.14 8.99
C ALA A 126 11.87 -0.02 9.63
N ALA A 127 11.46 -1.05 10.36
CA ALA A 127 10.22 -1.01 11.13
C ALA A 127 10.26 0.14 12.15
N THR A 128 9.29 1.05 12.07
CA THR A 128 9.33 2.32 12.79
C THR A 128 8.07 2.50 13.64
N PRO A 129 8.18 2.66 14.97
CA PRO A 129 7.06 3.02 15.82
C PRO A 129 6.51 4.39 15.44
N VAL A 130 5.19 4.53 15.37
CA VAL A 130 4.51 5.80 15.08
C VAL A 130 3.45 6.10 16.12
N GLY A 131 3.14 7.39 16.25
CA GLY A 131 2.05 7.85 17.10
C GLY A 131 0.71 7.29 16.61
N SER A 132 -0.03 6.66 17.52
CA SER A 132 -1.36 6.10 17.27
C SER A 132 -2.32 6.46 18.39
N ALA A 133 -3.61 6.50 18.08
CA ALA A 133 -4.63 6.52 19.13
C ALA A 133 -4.68 5.12 19.78
N GLY A 134 -4.29 4.99 21.05
CA GLY A 134 -4.34 3.73 21.80
C GLY A 134 -3.00 2.99 21.88
N ALA A 135 -2.98 1.70 21.55
CA ALA A 135 -1.78 0.86 21.59
C ALA A 135 -0.72 1.26 20.56
N SER A 136 0.53 0.81 20.73
CA SER A 136 1.63 1.13 19.81
C SER A 136 1.36 0.60 18.39
N LEU A 137 1.67 1.42 17.39
CA LEU A 137 1.62 1.05 15.99
C LEU A 137 3.03 1.11 15.41
N VAL A 138 3.39 0.12 14.60
CA VAL A 138 4.67 0.06 13.89
C VAL A 138 4.38 0.02 12.39
N LEU A 139 4.99 0.93 11.64
CA LEU A 139 4.99 0.90 10.18
C LEU A 139 6.17 0.06 9.67
N GLY A 140 6.00 -0.57 8.52
CA GLY A 140 7.08 -1.28 7.85
C GLY A 140 7.99 -0.34 7.04
N PRO A 141 9.12 -0.87 6.54
CA PRO A 141 9.89 -0.18 5.50
C PRO A 141 9.04 0.09 4.26
N ASP A 142 9.25 1.22 3.61
CA ASP A 142 8.46 1.67 2.45
C ASP A 142 9.31 2.25 1.30
N GLY A 143 10.63 2.00 1.33
CA GLY A 143 11.59 2.49 0.35
C GLY A 143 11.24 2.15 -1.11
N PHE A 144 11.36 3.14 -2.00
CA PHE A 144 11.38 2.90 -3.44
C PHE A 144 12.71 2.24 -3.86
N PHE A 145 12.68 1.43 -4.93
CA PHE A 145 13.87 0.69 -5.39
C PHE A 145 15.02 1.60 -5.87
N ASP A 146 14.70 2.81 -6.31
CA ASP A 146 15.67 3.83 -6.75
C ASP A 146 16.11 4.77 -5.62
N GLY A 147 15.65 4.54 -4.39
CA GLY A 147 15.99 5.34 -3.22
C GLY A 147 15.39 6.74 -3.21
N GLN A 148 14.51 7.08 -4.16
CA GLN A 148 13.78 8.35 -4.10
C GLN A 148 12.85 8.36 -2.89
N ILE A 149 12.39 9.56 -2.52
CA ILE A 149 11.35 9.76 -1.52
C ILE A 149 10.25 10.61 -2.13
N PHE A 150 9.04 10.46 -1.61
CA PHE A 150 7.91 11.33 -1.93
C PHE A 150 7.43 11.99 -0.64
N ASP A 151 7.65 13.30 -0.55
CA ASP A 151 7.07 14.13 0.50
C ASP A 151 5.78 14.78 -0.01
N PRO A 152 4.61 14.46 0.58
CA PRO A 152 3.33 15.05 0.22
C PRO A 152 3.29 16.58 0.32
N ASP A 153 4.11 17.17 1.20
CA ASP A 153 4.16 18.62 1.39
C ASP A 153 5.04 19.31 0.33
N GLU A 154 5.87 18.56 -0.40
CA GLU A 154 6.76 19.03 -1.48
C GLU A 154 6.33 18.50 -2.86
N ILE A 155 5.02 18.36 -3.09
CA ILE A 155 4.46 17.71 -4.29
C ILE A 155 4.88 18.38 -5.60
N GLU A 156 4.97 19.71 -5.62
CA GLU A 156 5.37 20.50 -6.79
C GLU A 156 6.82 20.19 -7.18
N ALA A 157 7.72 20.16 -6.18
CA ALA A 157 9.12 19.82 -6.36
C ALA A 157 9.28 18.38 -6.88
N TYR A 158 8.49 17.45 -6.32
CA TYR A 158 8.50 16.06 -6.76
C TYR A 158 8.07 15.91 -8.22
N ILE A 159 6.94 16.53 -8.63
CA ILE A 159 6.47 16.51 -10.03
C ILE A 159 7.50 17.14 -10.97
N ALA A 160 8.12 18.27 -10.58
CA ALA A 160 9.15 18.93 -11.38
C ALA A 160 10.40 18.04 -11.57
N GLY A 161 10.82 17.32 -10.52
CA GLY A 161 11.94 16.38 -10.56
C GLY A 161 11.69 15.21 -11.52
N GLN A 162 10.45 14.72 -11.61
CA GLN A 162 10.10 13.60 -12.49
C GLN A 162 10.19 13.91 -13.99
N LYS A 163 9.98 15.16 -14.40
CA LYS A 163 10.06 15.59 -15.80
C LYS A 163 11.45 15.41 -16.40
N HIS A 164 12.50 15.46 -15.57
CA HIS A 164 13.89 15.33 -16.01
C HIS A 164 14.32 13.87 -16.20
N ALA A 165 13.71 12.92 -15.48
CA ALA A 165 14.05 11.50 -15.59
C ALA A 165 13.49 10.83 -16.86
N GLY A 166 12.43 11.38 -17.47
CA GLY A 166 11.81 10.84 -18.69
C GLY A 166 12.55 11.19 -19.99
N SER A 167 13.48 12.15 -19.95
CA SER A 167 14.23 12.63 -21.13
C SER A 167 15.40 11.74 -21.52
N LEU A 168 15.77 10.76 -20.70
CA LEU A 168 16.89 9.83 -20.95
C LEU A 168 16.46 8.53 -21.65
N ALA A 169 15.20 8.45 -22.10
CA ALA A 169 14.62 7.26 -22.72
C ALA A 169 14.16 7.48 -24.19
N GLN A 170 14.73 8.47 -24.89
CA GLN A 170 14.56 8.67 -26.34
C GLN A 170 15.90 8.61 -27.06
#